data_AF-A0A7J8A321-F1
#
_entry.id   AF-A0A7J8A321-F1
#
_cell.length_a   1.000
_cell.length_b   1.000
_cell.length_c   1.000
_cell.angle_alpha   90.00
_cell.angle_beta   90.00
_cell.angle_gamma   90.00
#
_symmetry.space_group_name_H-M   'P 1'
#
loop_
_entity.id
_entity.type
_entity.pdbx_description
1 polymer ?
#
loop_
_entity_poly.entity_id
_entity_poly.type
_entity_poly.pdbx_seq_one_letter_code
_entity_poly.pdbx_strand_id
1 'polypeptide(L)'
;MGMWASLDPMWEMPAEKRIFGAVLLFSWTVYLWETFLAQRQRRIYKTTTHVPMELGQIIDSETFEKSRLYQLDKSTFSFWSGLYSEIEGTLILLFGGIPYLWRLSGRFCGYAGFGPEYEITQSLVFLLMATLFSALTGLPWSLYNTFVIEEKHGFNQQTLGFFMKDAIKKFIVTQCILLPVSSLLLYIIKIGGDYFFIYAWLFTLAVSLVSKTFVSCFLQISLVG
;
A
#
# COMPACT_ATOMS: atom_id res chain seq x y z
N MET A 1 -10.74 31.97 -31.36
CA MET A 1 -11.00 32.57 -30.02
C MET A 1 -11.96 31.63 -29.30
N GLY A 2 -11.54 30.95 -28.22
CA GLY A 2 -12.51 30.24 -27.36
C GLY A 2 -12.12 28.89 -26.72
N MET A 3 -11.06 28.20 -27.11
CA MET A 3 -10.70 26.92 -26.45
C MET A 3 -9.90 27.12 -25.14
N TRP A 4 -9.28 28.28 -24.99
CA TRP A 4 -8.53 28.67 -23.78
C TRP A 4 -9.40 29.42 -22.77
N ALA A 5 -10.52 30.01 -23.22
CA ALA A 5 -11.45 30.76 -22.36
C ALA A 5 -12.15 29.88 -21.32
N SER A 6 -12.24 28.57 -21.57
CA SER A 6 -12.79 27.60 -20.62
C SER A 6 -11.81 27.19 -19.52
N LEU A 7 -10.52 27.55 -19.64
CA LEU A 7 -9.48 27.26 -18.64
C LEU A 7 -9.16 28.46 -17.74
N ASP A 8 -9.63 29.66 -18.11
CA ASP A 8 -9.48 30.89 -17.30
C ASP A 8 -9.96 30.70 -15.84
N PRO A 9 -11.09 30.02 -15.55
CA PRO A 9 -11.54 29.80 -14.17
C PRO A 9 -10.60 28.89 -13.36
N MET A 10 -9.86 27.98 -14.03
CA MET A 10 -8.94 27.06 -13.36
C MET A 10 -7.66 27.76 -12.92
N TRP A 11 -7.18 28.74 -13.69
CA TRP A 11 -5.97 29.49 -13.37
C TRP A 11 -6.16 30.49 -12.23
N GLU A 12 -7.40 30.95 -12.03
CA GLU A 12 -7.78 31.87 -10.95
C GLU A 12 -8.01 31.19 -9.59
N MET A 13 -8.02 29.84 -9.53
CA MET A 13 -8.22 29.12 -8.27
C MET A 13 -7.03 29.28 -7.30
N PRO A 14 -7.27 29.30 -5.98
CA PRO A 14 -6.21 29.23 -4.96
C PRO A 14 -5.26 28.06 -5.20
N ALA A 15 -3.96 28.26 -4.99
CA ALA A 15 -2.93 27.24 -5.23
C ALA A 15 -3.20 25.93 -4.46
N GLU A 16 -3.65 26.02 -3.21
CA GLU A 16 -4.04 24.88 -2.38
C GLU A 16 -5.12 24.00 -3.01
N LYS A 17 -6.16 24.62 -3.61
CA LYS A 17 -7.25 23.91 -4.28
C LYS A 17 -6.79 23.27 -5.58
N ARG A 18 -5.89 23.95 -6.31
CA ARG A 18 -5.28 23.41 -7.53
C ARG A 18 -4.41 22.19 -7.23
N ILE A 19 -3.56 22.24 -6.20
CA ILE A 19 -2.72 21.10 -5.79
C ILE A 19 -3.60 19.93 -5.36
N PHE A 20 -4.57 20.17 -4.48
CA PHE A 20 -5.48 19.12 -4.01
C PHE A 20 -6.27 18.48 -5.16
N GLY A 21 -6.87 19.31 -6.03
CA GLY A 21 -7.63 18.84 -7.18
C GLY A 21 -6.77 18.07 -8.18
N ALA A 22 -5.53 18.50 -8.42
CA ALA A 22 -4.60 17.82 -9.32
C ALA A 22 -4.18 16.44 -8.78
N VAL A 23 -3.89 16.33 -7.47
CA VAL A 23 -3.56 15.05 -6.83
C VAL A 23 -4.73 14.07 -6.94
N LEU A 24 -5.94 14.53 -6.61
CA LEU A 24 -7.14 13.68 -6.67
C LEU A 24 -7.43 13.26 -8.11
N LEU A 25 -7.39 14.18 -9.06
CA LEU A 25 -7.59 13.89 -10.48
C LEU A 25 -6.56 12.87 -11.00
N PHE A 26 -5.30 13.02 -10.61
CA PHE A 26 -4.24 12.10 -10.99
C PHE A 26 -4.50 10.69 -10.42
N SER A 27 -4.85 10.58 -9.13
CA SER A 27 -5.22 9.32 -8.48
C SER A 27 -6.32 8.60 -9.25
N TRP A 28 -7.44 9.28 -9.51
CA TRP A 28 -8.57 8.71 -10.24
C TRP A 28 -8.22 8.36 -11.69
N THR A 29 -7.37 9.14 -12.34
CA THR A 29 -6.92 8.86 -13.71
C THR A 29 -6.11 7.55 -13.75
N VAL A 30 -5.17 7.37 -12.82
CA VAL A 30 -4.39 6.14 -12.69
C VAL A 30 -5.30 4.95 -12.38
N TYR A 31 -6.21 5.10 -11.41
CA TYR A 31 -7.17 4.04 -11.05
C TYR A 31 -8.03 3.60 -12.24
N LEU A 32 -8.57 4.55 -13.01
CA LEU A 32 -9.37 4.26 -14.20
C LEU A 32 -8.54 3.56 -15.28
N TRP A 33 -7.28 3.97 -15.45
CA TRP A 33 -6.36 3.34 -16.40
C TRP A 33 -6.03 1.89 -16.02
N GLU A 34 -5.69 1.64 -14.75
CA GLU A 34 -5.43 0.29 -14.24
C GLU A 34 -6.67 -0.59 -14.33
N THR A 35 -7.84 -0.06 -13.99
CA THR A 35 -9.13 -0.75 -14.12
C THR A 35 -9.42 -1.12 -15.58
N PHE A 36 -9.11 -0.22 -16.51
CA PHE A 36 -9.23 -0.51 -17.95
C PHE A 36 -8.33 -1.66 -18.39
N LEU A 37 -7.06 -1.67 -17.97
CA LEU A 37 -6.12 -2.77 -18.28
C LEU A 37 -6.58 -4.09 -17.65
N ALA A 38 -7.00 -4.07 -16.38
CA ALA A 38 -7.51 -5.23 -15.67
C ALA A 38 -8.76 -5.81 -16.34
N GLN A 39 -9.66 -4.96 -16.84
CA GLN A 39 -10.85 -5.39 -17.56
C GLN A 39 -10.52 -6.05 -18.91
N ARG A 40 -9.51 -5.54 -19.63
CA ARG A 40 -9.02 -6.19 -20.87
C ARG A 40 -8.45 -7.58 -20.57
N GLN A 41 -7.65 -7.71 -19.52
CA GLN A 41 -7.10 -8.99 -19.10
C GLN A 41 -8.22 -9.97 -18.68
N ARG A 42 -9.21 -9.48 -17.93
CA ARG A 42 -10.38 -10.28 -17.53
C ARG A 42 -11.19 -10.78 -18.72
N ARG A 43 -11.31 -9.97 -19.79
CA ARG A 43 -11.96 -10.38 -21.04
C ARG A 43 -11.25 -11.56 -21.69
N ILE A 44 -9.91 -11.61 -21.63
CA ILE A 44 -9.12 -12.74 -22.14
C ILE A 44 -9.45 -14.01 -21.35
N TYR A 45 -9.45 -13.96 -20.01
CA TYR A 45 -9.82 -15.12 -19.19
C TYR A 45 -11.23 -15.64 -19.45
N LYS A 46 -12.17 -14.76 -19.82
CA LYS A 46 -13.54 -15.15 -20.19
C LYS A 46 -13.65 -15.72 -21.61
N THR A 47 -12.86 -15.21 -22.54
CA THR A 47 -12.97 -15.55 -23.97
C THR A 47 -12.14 -16.77 -24.34
N THR A 48 -10.96 -16.92 -23.74
CA THR A 48 -10.03 -18.03 -24.01
C THR A 48 -10.40 -19.22 -23.12
N THR A 49 -11.36 -20.02 -23.56
CA THR A 49 -11.84 -21.23 -22.85
C THR A 49 -11.09 -22.50 -23.23
N HIS A 50 -10.25 -22.45 -24.27
CA HIS A 50 -9.49 -23.59 -24.75
C HIS A 50 -8.00 -23.26 -24.75
N VAL A 51 -7.17 -24.28 -24.58
CA VAL A 51 -5.71 -24.16 -24.65
C VAL A 51 -5.32 -23.71 -26.06
N PRO A 52 -4.59 -22.59 -26.22
CA PRO A 52 -4.06 -22.19 -27.53
C PRO A 52 -3.17 -23.28 -28.11
N MET A 53 -3.21 -23.47 -29.44
CA MET A 53 -2.44 -24.53 -30.12
C MET A 53 -0.94 -24.48 -29.80
N GLU A 54 -0.40 -23.27 -29.60
CA GLU A 54 0.99 -22.99 -29.21
C GLU A 54 1.36 -23.54 -27.82
N LEU A 55 0.40 -23.66 -26.91
CA LEU A 55 0.58 -24.09 -25.52
C LEU A 55 0.15 -25.54 -25.27
N GLY A 56 -0.44 -26.20 -26.27
CA GLY A 56 -1.00 -27.55 -26.12
C GLY A 56 0.02 -28.64 -25.76
N GLN A 57 1.31 -28.39 -25.95
CA GLN A 57 2.39 -29.30 -25.54
C GLN A 57 2.92 -29.02 -24.12
N ILE A 58 2.56 -27.88 -23.52
CA ILE A 58 3.12 -27.40 -22.25
C ILE A 58 2.09 -27.53 -21.13
N ILE A 59 0.81 -27.33 -21.43
CA ILE A 59 -0.27 -27.31 -20.43
C ILE A 59 -1.42 -28.21 -20.89
N ASP A 60 -1.86 -29.09 -19.99
CA ASP A 60 -3.06 -29.90 -20.19
C ASP A 60 -4.35 -29.09 -19.99
N SER A 61 -5.46 -29.56 -20.58
CA SER A 61 -6.72 -28.84 -20.54
C SER A 61 -7.30 -28.64 -19.14
N GLU A 62 -7.02 -29.54 -18.19
CA GLU A 62 -7.54 -29.44 -16.83
C GLU A 62 -6.80 -28.36 -16.04
N THR A 63 -5.46 -28.37 -16.11
CA THR A 63 -4.61 -27.34 -15.48
C THR A 63 -4.88 -25.96 -16.07
N PHE A 64 -5.11 -25.86 -17.38
CA PHE A 64 -5.51 -24.61 -18.02
C PHE A 64 -6.82 -24.06 -17.45
N GLU A 65 -7.85 -24.89 -17.34
CA GLU A 65 -9.16 -24.47 -16.83
C GLU A 65 -9.09 -24.07 -15.35
N LYS A 66 -8.37 -24.84 -14.51
CA LYS A 66 -8.11 -24.46 -13.10
C LYS A 66 -7.41 -23.11 -13.01
N SER A 67 -6.36 -22.90 -13.80
CA SER A 67 -5.62 -21.63 -13.85
C SER A 67 -6.51 -20.47 -14.30
N ARG A 68 -7.36 -20.71 -15.30
CA ARG A 68 -8.32 -19.71 -15.83
C ARG A 68 -9.34 -19.30 -14.77
N LEU A 69 -9.95 -20.26 -14.07
CA LEU A 69 -10.91 -20.00 -13.01
C LEU A 69 -10.26 -19.28 -11.82
N TYR A 70 -9.05 -19.68 -11.43
CA TYR A 70 -8.26 -18.98 -10.39
C TYR A 70 -8.02 -17.52 -10.74
N GLN A 71 -7.55 -17.24 -11.96
CA GLN A 71 -7.29 -15.87 -12.39
C GLN A 71 -8.57 -15.03 -12.51
N LEU A 72 -9.71 -15.64 -12.85
CA LEU A 72 -10.99 -14.95 -12.93
C LEU A 72 -11.52 -14.56 -11.54
N ASP A 73 -11.39 -15.44 -10.55
CA ASP A 73 -11.72 -15.13 -9.15
C ASP A 73 -10.79 -14.03 -8.61
N LYS A 74 -9.47 -14.17 -8.82
CA LYS A 74 -8.48 -13.18 -8.40
C LYS A 74 -8.68 -11.81 -9.05
N SER A 75 -9.02 -11.78 -10.34
CA SER A 75 -9.37 -10.55 -11.05
C SER A 75 -10.62 -9.87 -10.48
N THR A 76 -11.63 -10.66 -10.09
CA THR A 76 -12.85 -10.13 -9.47
C THR A 76 -12.55 -9.53 -8.10
N PHE A 77 -11.76 -10.23 -7.28
CA PHE A 77 -11.32 -9.73 -5.99
C PHE A 77 -10.49 -8.45 -6.11
N SER A 78 -9.50 -8.43 -7.01
CA SER A 78 -8.63 -7.27 -7.26
C SER A 78 -9.41 -6.02 -7.67
N PHE A 79 -10.51 -6.18 -8.42
CA PHE A 79 -11.36 -5.06 -8.79
C PHE A 79 -12.06 -4.45 -7.56
N TRP A 80 -12.66 -5.29 -6.70
CA TRP A 80 -13.37 -4.82 -5.51
C TRP A 80 -12.44 -4.25 -4.44
N SER A 81 -11.31 -4.89 -4.19
CA SER A 81 -10.31 -4.39 -3.23
C SER A 81 -9.66 -3.10 -3.71
N GLY A 82 -9.38 -2.99 -5.02
CA GLY A 82 -8.89 -1.76 -5.64
C GLY A 82 -9.90 -0.62 -5.53
N LEU A 83 -11.18 -0.88 -5.85
CA LEU A 83 -12.25 0.12 -5.73
C LEU A 83 -12.42 0.61 -4.28
N TYR A 84 -12.40 -0.32 -3.31
CA TYR A 84 -12.44 0.05 -1.90
C TYR A 84 -11.27 0.95 -1.52
N SER A 85 -10.04 0.60 -1.95
CA SER A 85 -8.84 1.37 -1.63
C SER A 85 -8.87 2.79 -2.21
N GLU A 86 -9.36 2.95 -3.45
CA GLU A 86 -9.49 4.26 -4.09
C GLU A 86 -10.55 5.13 -3.38
N ILE A 87 -11.68 4.53 -3.01
CA ILE A 87 -12.73 5.22 -2.25
C ILE A 87 -12.22 5.61 -0.86
N GLU A 88 -11.57 4.69 -0.13
CA GLU A 88 -10.99 4.95 1.18
C GLU A 88 -9.99 6.12 1.12
N GLY A 89 -9.04 6.09 0.17
CA GLY A 89 -8.08 7.17 -0.05
C GLY A 89 -8.76 8.50 -0.38
N THR A 90 -9.77 8.47 -1.26
CA THR A 90 -10.55 9.66 -1.64
C THR A 90 -11.28 10.26 -0.44
N LEU A 91 -11.94 9.44 0.38
CA LEU A 91 -12.66 9.91 1.58
C LEU A 91 -11.68 10.47 2.62
N ILE A 92 -10.53 9.81 2.83
CA ILE A 92 -9.48 10.30 3.74
C ILE A 92 -8.97 11.68 3.29
N LEU A 93 -8.75 11.88 1.98
CA LEU A 93 -8.31 13.17 1.45
C LEU A 93 -9.39 14.25 1.56
N LEU A 94 -10.64 13.95 1.18
CA LEU A 94 -11.75 14.91 1.18
C LEU A 94 -12.17 15.34 2.59
N PHE A 95 -12.19 14.42 3.55
CA PHE A 95 -12.59 14.70 4.93
C PHE A 95 -11.42 15.09 5.84
N GLY A 96 -10.20 15.19 5.31
CA GLY A 96 -9.03 15.58 6.10
C GLY A 96 -8.64 14.53 7.15
N GLY A 97 -8.74 13.25 6.81
CA GLY A 97 -8.37 12.13 7.68
C GLY A 97 -6.90 12.17 8.13
N ILE A 98 -5.99 12.63 7.28
CA ILE A 98 -4.56 12.81 7.64
C ILE A 98 -4.39 13.89 8.74
N PRO A 99 -4.88 15.13 8.57
CA PRO A 99 -4.90 16.12 9.65
C PRO A 99 -5.61 15.65 10.93
N TYR A 100 -6.71 14.91 10.80
CA TYR A 100 -7.43 14.35 11.94
C TYR A 100 -6.55 13.38 12.72
N LEU A 101 -5.90 12.44 12.02
CA LEU A 101 -5.01 11.46 12.64
C LEU A 101 -3.81 12.14 13.29
N TRP A 102 -3.22 13.16 12.67
CA TRP A 102 -2.14 13.96 13.24
C TRP A 102 -2.53 14.62 14.58
N ARG A 103 -3.71 15.24 14.64
CA ARG A 103 -4.24 15.84 15.88
C ARG A 103 -4.50 14.79 16.95
N LEU A 104 -5.01 13.63 16.55
CA LEU A 104 -5.24 12.51 17.45
C LEU A 104 -3.93 12.00 18.06
N SER A 105 -2.87 11.86 17.26
CA SER A 105 -1.54 11.50 17.74
C SER A 105 -1.00 12.51 18.75
N GLY A 106 -1.19 13.82 18.50
CA GLY A 106 -0.83 14.87 19.45
C GLY A 106 -1.58 14.77 20.79
N ARG A 107 -2.87 14.40 20.77
CA ARG A 107 -3.65 14.15 22.00
C ARG A 107 -3.10 12.96 22.80
N PHE A 108 -2.71 11.88 22.14
CA PHE A 108 -2.08 10.73 22.78
C PHE A 108 -0.73 11.11 23.41
N CYS A 109 0.10 11.89 22.71
CA CYS A 109 1.35 12.43 23.25
C CYS A 109 1.10 13.30 24.49
N GLY A 110 0.11 14.19 24.42
CA GLY A 110 -0.25 15.07 25.54
C GLY A 110 -0.70 14.30 26.79
N TYR A 111 -1.47 13.23 26.63
CA TYR A 111 -1.85 12.36 27.76
C TYR A 111 -0.64 11.68 28.42
N ALA A 112 0.37 11.33 27.63
CA ALA A 112 1.63 10.75 28.10
C ALA A 112 2.63 11.80 28.65
N GLY A 113 2.24 13.08 28.73
CA GLY A 113 3.08 14.16 29.24
C GLY A 113 4.07 14.74 28.23
N PHE A 114 3.96 14.38 26.95
CA PHE A 114 4.76 14.96 25.87
C PHE A 114 3.99 16.12 25.24
N GLY A 115 4.50 17.34 25.41
CA GLY A 115 3.93 18.52 24.79
C GLY A 115 4.19 18.62 23.27
N PRO A 116 3.63 19.65 22.61
CA PRO A 116 3.78 19.89 21.17
C PRO A 116 5.23 20.14 20.73
N GLU A 117 6.14 20.46 21.65
CA GLU A 117 7.58 20.58 21.40
C GLU A 117 8.23 19.25 20.96
N TYR A 118 7.63 18.11 21.30
CA TYR A 118 8.10 16.77 20.91
C TYR A 118 7.53 16.31 19.57
N GLU A 119 7.78 17.09 18.51
CA GLU A 119 7.28 16.82 17.15
C GLU A 119 7.73 15.45 16.60
N ILE A 120 8.94 14.99 16.94
CA ILE A 120 9.42 13.65 16.52
C ILE A 120 8.56 12.58 17.17
N THR A 121 8.29 12.69 18.47
CA THR A 121 7.43 11.73 19.20
C THR A 121 6.01 11.71 18.63
N GLN A 122 5.43 12.89 18.34
CA GLN A 122 4.12 12.97 17.69
C GLN A 122 4.13 12.31 16.30
N SER A 123 5.21 12.49 15.53
CA SER A 123 5.38 11.86 14.21
C SER A 123 5.48 10.33 14.31
N LEU A 124 6.16 9.80 15.33
CA LEU A 124 6.24 8.35 15.57
C LEU A 124 4.90 7.75 15.96
N VAL A 125 4.14 8.43 16.83
CA VAL A 125 2.77 8.02 17.19
C VAL A 125 1.87 8.08 15.96
N PHE A 126 1.98 9.12 15.13
CA PHE A 126 1.25 9.22 13.87
C PHE A 126 1.56 8.05 12.93
N LEU A 127 2.84 7.72 12.74
CA LEU A 127 3.25 6.58 11.91
C LEU A 127 2.70 5.25 12.44
N LEU A 128 2.77 5.03 13.75
CA LEU A 128 2.21 3.83 14.39
C LEU A 128 0.70 3.75 14.17
N MET A 129 -0.04 4.84 14.38
CA MET A 129 -1.50 4.85 14.19
C MET A 129 -1.89 4.70 12.72
N ALA A 130 -1.17 5.33 11.80
CA ALA A 130 -1.43 5.24 10.36
C ALA A 130 -1.20 3.83 9.82
N THR A 131 -0.09 3.20 10.23
CA THR A 131 0.21 1.81 9.84
C THR A 131 -0.72 0.81 10.51
N LEU A 132 -1.13 1.06 11.76
CA LEU A 132 -2.16 0.24 12.43
C LEU A 132 -3.51 0.35 11.70
N PHE A 133 -3.93 1.57 11.35
CA PHE A 133 -5.16 1.80 10.58
C PHE A 133 -5.13 1.02 9.26
N SER A 134 -4.04 1.16 8.48
CA SER A 134 -3.87 0.44 7.22
C SER A 134 -3.85 -1.09 7.39
N ALA A 135 -3.21 -1.60 8.46
CA ALA A 135 -3.21 -3.02 8.75
C ALA A 135 -4.61 -3.54 9.08
N LEU A 136 -5.41 -2.77 9.82
CA LEU A 136 -6.78 -3.14 10.18
C LEU A 136 -7.73 -3.10 8.98
N THR A 137 -7.63 -2.08 8.12
CA THR A 137 -8.49 -1.96 6.93
C THR A 137 -8.11 -2.95 5.84
N GLY A 138 -6.84 -3.35 5.77
CA GLY A 138 -6.34 -4.40 4.87
C GLY A 138 -6.64 -5.83 5.35
N LEU A 139 -6.84 -6.06 6.65
CA LEU A 139 -7.02 -7.40 7.21
C LEU A 139 -8.21 -8.18 6.62
N PRO A 140 -9.42 -7.60 6.44
CA PRO A 140 -10.56 -8.30 5.85
C PRO A 140 -10.27 -8.78 4.41
N TRP A 141 -9.59 -7.95 3.62
CA TRP A 141 -9.22 -8.28 2.24
C TRP A 141 -8.20 -9.42 2.22
N SER A 142 -7.21 -9.39 3.11
CA SER A 142 -6.22 -10.46 3.22
C SER A 142 -6.85 -11.78 3.69
N LEU A 143 -7.78 -11.73 4.65
CA LEU A 143 -8.51 -12.92 5.10
C LEU A 143 -9.35 -13.52 3.99
N TYR A 144 -10.08 -12.68 3.23
CA TYR A 144 -10.88 -13.14 2.10
C TYR A 144 -10.00 -13.79 1.02
N ASN A 145 -8.88 -13.16 0.67
CA ASN A 145 -7.98 -13.74 -0.32
C ASN A 145 -7.46 -15.12 0.13
N THR A 146 -6.92 -15.23 1.35
CA THR A 146 -6.32 -16.49 1.83
C THR A 146 -7.36 -17.59 2.10
N PHE A 147 -8.42 -17.30 2.84
CA PHE A 147 -9.35 -18.33 3.32
C PHE A 147 -10.55 -18.58 2.40
N VAL A 148 -10.77 -17.74 1.39
CA VAL A 148 -11.85 -17.94 0.40
C VAL A 148 -11.27 -18.24 -0.97
N ILE A 149 -10.38 -17.38 -1.49
CA ILE A 149 -9.86 -17.54 -2.87
C ILE A 149 -8.81 -18.64 -2.90
N GLU A 150 -7.73 -18.53 -2.12
CA GLU A 150 -6.65 -19.51 -2.14
C GLU A 150 -7.12 -20.87 -1.61
N GLU A 151 -8.03 -20.92 -0.63
CA GLU A 151 -8.66 -22.16 -0.15
C GLU A 151 -9.51 -22.83 -1.25
N LYS A 152 -10.34 -22.08 -1.97
CA LYS A 152 -11.19 -22.60 -3.07
C LYS A 152 -10.35 -23.28 -4.16
N HIS A 153 -9.15 -22.78 -4.40
CA HIS A 153 -8.22 -23.33 -5.40
C HIS A 153 -7.19 -24.31 -4.82
N GLY A 154 -7.27 -24.62 -3.52
CA GLY A 154 -6.40 -25.60 -2.86
C GLY A 154 -4.97 -25.13 -2.60
N PHE A 155 -4.70 -23.82 -2.71
CA PHE A 155 -3.39 -23.23 -2.46
C PHE A 155 -3.16 -22.88 -0.99
N ASN A 156 -4.22 -22.69 -0.19
CA ASN A 156 -4.06 -22.38 1.21
C ASN A 156 -3.57 -23.60 2.01
N GLN A 157 -2.49 -23.41 2.76
CA GLN A 157 -1.90 -24.39 3.67
C GLN A 157 -1.84 -23.85 5.11
N GLN A 158 -2.42 -22.68 5.35
CA GLN A 158 -2.34 -21.98 6.63
C GLN A 158 -3.66 -22.06 7.38
N THR A 159 -3.57 -22.18 8.71
CA THR A 159 -4.74 -22.07 9.60
C THR A 159 -4.98 -20.63 10.02
N LEU A 160 -6.22 -20.28 10.38
CA LEU A 160 -6.58 -18.93 10.84
C LEU A 160 -5.73 -18.47 12.03
N GLY A 161 -5.46 -19.37 12.98
CA GLY A 161 -4.61 -19.09 14.13
C GLY A 161 -3.15 -18.80 13.75
N PHE A 162 -2.62 -19.51 12.75
CA PHE A 162 -1.27 -19.25 12.23
C PHE A 162 -1.21 -17.90 11.51
N PHE A 163 -2.20 -17.63 10.65
CA PHE A 163 -2.31 -16.37 9.90
C PHE A 163 -2.34 -15.14 10.84
N MET A 164 -3.19 -15.15 11.87
CA MET A 164 -3.28 -14.02 12.81
C MET A 164 -1.99 -13.83 13.62
N LYS A 165 -1.37 -14.94 14.06
CA LYS A 165 -0.07 -14.87 14.75
C LYS A 165 1.02 -14.30 13.85
N ASP A 166 1.05 -14.71 12.58
CA ASP A 166 2.02 -14.21 11.61
C ASP A 166 1.79 -12.72 11.29
N ALA A 167 0.53 -12.30 11.11
CA ALA A 167 0.18 -10.89 10.89
C ALA A 167 0.64 -9.99 12.05
N ILE A 168 0.38 -10.39 13.29
CA ILE A 168 0.82 -9.65 14.48
C ILE A 168 2.35 -9.60 14.57
N LYS A 169 3.04 -10.74 14.35
CA LYS A 169 4.51 -10.79 14.36
C LYS A 169 5.11 -9.89 13.30
N LYS A 170 4.62 -9.95 12.06
CA LYS A 170 5.05 -9.07 10.97
C LYS A 170 4.83 -7.61 11.32
N PHE A 171 3.66 -7.26 11.85
CA PHE A 171 3.38 -5.89 12.27
C PHE A 171 4.37 -5.40 13.34
N ILE A 172 4.59 -6.18 14.39
CA ILE A 172 5.54 -5.81 15.47
C ILE A 172 6.96 -5.63 14.90
N VAL A 173 7.45 -6.58 14.10
CA VAL A 173 8.79 -6.50 13.48
C VAL A 173 8.89 -5.26 12.59
N THR A 174 7.88 -4.97 11.78
CA THR A 174 7.83 -3.76 10.96
C THR A 174 7.90 -2.50 11.82
N GLN A 175 7.15 -2.41 12.92
CA GLN A 175 7.20 -1.24 13.82
C GLN A 175 8.56 -1.08 14.50
N CYS A 176 9.17 -2.17 14.96
CA CYS A 176 10.48 -2.16 15.60
C CYS A 176 11.58 -1.62 14.68
N ILE A 177 11.44 -1.78 13.37
CA ILE A 177 12.39 -1.24 12.38
C ILE A 177 11.97 0.17 11.93
N LEU A 178 10.69 0.36 11.63
CA LEU A 178 10.15 1.61 11.08
C LEU A 178 10.33 2.78 12.05
N LEU A 179 10.02 2.61 13.33
CA LEU A 179 10.03 3.71 14.29
C LEU A 179 11.45 4.26 14.54
N PRO A 180 12.49 3.43 14.81
CA PRO A 180 13.86 3.93 15.00
C PRO A 180 14.45 4.54 13.73
N VAL A 181 14.21 3.92 12.56
CA VAL A 181 14.68 4.45 11.28
C VAL A 181 14.04 5.81 10.99
N SER A 182 12.73 5.93 11.21
CA SER A 182 11.99 7.17 11.00
C SER A 182 12.42 8.25 12.00
N SER A 183 12.65 7.91 13.27
CA SER A 183 13.11 8.89 14.27
C SER A 183 14.48 9.47 13.92
N LEU A 184 15.42 8.61 13.49
CA LEU A 184 16.75 9.04 13.06
C LEU A 184 16.68 9.88 11.79
N LEU A 185 15.87 9.48 10.80
CA LEU A 185 15.69 10.25 9.57
C LEU A 185 15.12 11.64 9.86
N LEU A 186 14.07 11.74 10.68
CA LEU A 186 13.48 13.02 11.08
C LEU A 186 14.49 13.88 11.85
N TYR A 187 15.30 13.27 12.70
CA TYR A 187 16.37 13.98 13.42
C TYR A 187 17.43 14.55 12.47
N ILE A 188 17.88 13.78 11.47
CA ILE A 188 18.83 14.22 10.44
C ILE A 188 18.25 15.39 9.64
N ILE A 189 16.98 15.33 9.26
CA ILE A 189 16.31 16.41 8.54
C ILE A 189 16.28 17.69 9.39
N LYS A 190 16.01 17.59 10.70
CA LYS A 190 15.96 18.75 11.60
C LYS A 190 17.32 19.42 11.82
N ILE A 191 18.42 18.66 11.88
CA ILE A 191 19.75 19.21 12.15
C ILE A 191 20.56 19.54 10.89
N GLY A 192 20.17 19.01 9.73
CA GLY A 192 21.00 19.00 8.52
C GLY A 192 21.19 20.33 7.79
N GLY A 193 20.52 21.42 8.21
CA GLY A 193 20.64 22.75 7.59
C GLY A 193 20.26 22.73 6.10
N ASP A 194 20.88 23.59 5.27
CA ASP A 194 20.54 23.70 3.83
C ASP A 194 20.89 22.43 3.02
N TYR A 195 21.86 21.63 3.49
CA TYR A 195 22.31 20.39 2.84
C TYR A 195 21.71 19.12 3.46
N PHE A 196 20.63 19.24 4.25
CA PHE A 196 19.99 18.12 4.95
C PHE A 196 19.67 16.93 4.03
N PHE A 197 19.31 17.21 2.77
CA PHE A 197 18.93 16.21 1.78
C PHE A 197 20.08 15.22 1.46
N ILE A 198 21.34 15.66 1.50
CA ILE A 198 22.50 14.79 1.24
C ILE A 198 22.66 13.78 2.39
N TYR A 199 22.57 14.26 3.63
CA TYR A 199 22.66 13.40 4.82
C TYR A 199 21.48 12.42 4.90
N ALA A 200 20.27 12.89 4.62
CA ALA A 200 19.08 12.04 4.56
C ALA A 200 19.22 10.96 3.46
N TRP A 201 19.69 11.35 2.27
CA TRP A 201 19.94 10.40 1.18
C TRP A 201 20.97 9.34 1.58
N LEU A 202 22.13 9.73 2.11
CA LEU A 202 23.17 8.80 2.53
C LEU A 202 22.67 7.84 3.63
N PHE A 203 21.91 8.35 4.60
CA PHE A 203 21.30 7.54 5.65
C PHE A 203 20.31 6.53 5.07
N THR A 204 19.39 6.95 4.19
CA THR A 204 18.42 6.03 3.56
C THR A 204 19.09 4.98 2.68
N LEU A 205 20.19 5.32 2.00
CA LEU A 205 21.02 4.38 1.25
C LEU A 205 21.62 3.33 2.18
N ALA A 206 22.24 3.74 3.28
CA ALA A 206 22.83 2.83 4.26
C ALA A 206 21.78 1.88 4.87
N VAL A 207 20.63 2.42 5.31
CA VAL A 207 19.52 1.60 5.84
C VAL A 207 19.02 0.63 4.78
N SER A 208 18.90 1.04 3.52
CA SER A 208 18.44 0.16 2.44
C SER A 208 19.40 -0.99 2.17
N LEU A 209 20.71 -0.74 2.16
CA LEU A 209 21.73 -1.76 2.00
C LEU A 209 21.71 -2.77 3.15
N VAL A 210 21.73 -2.27 4.40
CA VAL A 210 21.65 -3.13 5.60
C VAL A 210 20.38 -3.96 5.59
N SER A 211 19.23 -3.36 5.27
CA SER A 211 17.95 -4.07 5.22
C SER A 211 17.97 -5.20 4.18
N LYS A 212 18.49 -4.93 2.98
CA LYS A 212 18.59 -5.92 1.90
C LYS A 212 19.54 -7.07 2.27
N THR A 213 20.70 -6.77 2.85
CA THR A 213 21.66 -7.78 3.31
C THR A 213 21.09 -8.62 4.44
N PHE A 214 20.41 -8.00 5.41
CA PHE A 214 19.77 -8.72 6.52
C PHE A 214 18.69 -9.67 6.01
N VAL A 215 17.81 -9.18 5.14
CA VAL A 215 16.74 -9.99 4.52
C VAL A 215 17.34 -11.17 3.73
N SER A 216 18.37 -10.92 2.92
CA SER A 216 19.03 -11.98 2.15
C SER A 216 19.70 -13.02 3.05
N CYS A 217 20.44 -12.58 4.08
CA CYS A 217 21.14 -13.48 4.99
C CYS A 217 20.15 -14.36 5.78
N PHE A 218 19.07 -13.76 6.29
CA PHE A 218 18.07 -14.48 7.07
C PHE A 218 17.20 -15.42 6.22
N LEU A 219 16.79 -15.00 5.01
CA LEU A 219 16.02 -15.85 4.09
C LEU A 219 16.82 -17.06 3.58
N GLN A 220 18.11 -16.87 3.27
CA GLN A 220 18.95 -17.96 2.77
C GLN A 220 19.20 -19.02 3.86
N ILE A 221 19.35 -18.61 5.12
CA ILE A 221 19.57 -19.51 6.26
C ILE A 221 18.31 -20.34 6.57
N SER A 222 17.11 -19.76 6.49
CA SER A 222 15.85 -20.50 6.70
C SER A 222 15.44 -21.44 5.56
N LEU A 223 16.09 -21.39 4.40
CA LEU A 223 15.85 -22.32 3.28
C LEU A 223 16.86 -23.49 3.25
N VAL A 224 17.96 -23.39 3.99
CA VAL A 224 19.05 -24.38 4.01
C VAL A 224 19.09 -25.18 5.33
N GLY A 225 18.39 -24.73 6.39
CA GLY A 225 18.23 -25.45 7.65
C GLY A 225 16.83 -26.04 7.81
#